data_AF-A0A969TIN8-F1
#
_entry.id   AF-A0A969TIN8-F1
#
_cell.length_a   1.000
_cell.length_b   1.000
_cell.length_c   1.000
_cell.angle_alpha   90.00
_cell.angle_beta   90.00
_cell.angle_gamma   90.00
#
_symmetry.space_group_name_H-M   'P 1'
#
loop_
_entity.id
_entity.type
_entity.pdbx_description
1 polymer ?
#
loop_
_entity_poly.entity_id
_entity_poly.type
_entity_poly.pdbx_seq_one_letter_code
_entity_poly.pdbx_strand_id
1 'polypeptide(L)'
;MQRHWDHEDVIAHFTLTDEERALVQATRADHTCLGFAVLLTCFQVEGRFPTNRHDVPPAVVAFLAQQLEVAPECLDQYDRQGRVSHYHHAQIHERLGFREATVQDADDLTTRLQPTCARPMTVIVRASKPCSMTAAGPSAWNHQRLNG
;
A
#
# COMPACT_ATOMS: atom_id res chain seq x y z
N MET A 1 3.27 -11.28 -8.59
CA MET A 1 4.64 -11.27 -8.12
C MET A 1 5.59 -11.19 -9.30
N GLN A 2 6.87 -10.88 -9.07
CA GLN A 2 7.90 -11.08 -10.09
C GLN A 2 7.86 -12.55 -10.54
N ARG A 3 7.64 -12.79 -11.83
CA ARG A 3 7.38 -14.14 -12.37
C ARG A 3 8.65 -14.99 -12.54
N HIS A 4 9.82 -14.36 -12.43
CA HIS A 4 11.10 -15.01 -12.64
C HIS A 4 11.98 -14.70 -11.42
N TRP A 5 12.22 -15.72 -10.61
CA TRP A 5 13.21 -15.72 -9.54
C TRP A 5 14.28 -16.72 -9.92
N ASP A 6 15.54 -16.33 -9.81
CA ASP A 6 16.65 -17.25 -9.98
C ASP A 6 16.81 -18.11 -8.72
N HIS A 7 17.51 -19.25 -8.83
CA HIS A 7 17.57 -20.20 -7.71
C HIS A 7 18.23 -19.58 -6.47
N GLU A 8 19.26 -18.77 -6.67
CA GLU A 8 19.97 -18.06 -5.60
C GLU A 8 19.07 -17.02 -4.92
N ASP A 9 18.23 -16.31 -5.68
CA ASP A 9 17.29 -15.34 -5.12
C ASP A 9 16.19 -16.03 -4.29
N VAL A 10 15.76 -17.22 -4.72
CA VAL A 10 14.78 -18.01 -3.96
C VAL A 10 15.35 -18.37 -2.59
N ILE A 11 16.61 -18.81 -2.53
CA ILE A 11 17.26 -19.14 -1.25
C ILE A 11 17.40 -17.89 -0.38
N ALA A 12 17.83 -16.76 -0.95
CA ALA A 12 18.05 -15.54 -0.20
C ALA A 12 16.76 -14.97 0.43
N HIS A 13 15.62 -15.07 -0.27
CA HIS A 13 14.38 -14.39 0.14
C HIS A 13 13.31 -15.31 0.73
N PHE A 14 13.36 -16.62 0.47
CA PHE A 14 12.30 -17.57 0.86
C PHE A 14 12.80 -18.64 1.85
N THR A 15 13.88 -18.35 2.58
CA THR A 15 14.35 -19.21 3.67
C THR A 15 13.55 -18.93 4.95
N LEU A 16 12.95 -19.97 5.53
CA LEU A 16 12.20 -19.87 6.78
C LEU A 16 13.14 -19.98 7.99
N THR A 17 12.99 -19.07 8.95
CA THR A 17 13.62 -19.20 10.27
C THR A 17 12.98 -20.33 11.08
N ASP A 18 13.66 -20.80 12.13
CA ASP A 18 13.15 -21.87 12.98
C ASP A 18 11.82 -21.52 13.66
N GLU A 19 11.63 -20.25 14.03
CA GLU A 19 10.40 -19.77 14.66
C GLU A 19 9.22 -19.75 13.67
N GLU A 20 9.47 -19.31 12.44
CA GLU A 20 8.47 -19.34 11.38
C GLU A 20 8.11 -20.76 11.00
N ARG A 21 9.11 -21.65 10.90
CA ARG A 21 8.89 -23.06 10.62
C ARG A 21 8.02 -23.70 11.71
N ALA A 22 8.30 -23.43 12.98
CA ALA A 22 7.48 -23.91 14.09
C ALA A 22 6.04 -23.38 14.03
N LEU A 23 5.86 -22.11 13.66
CA LEU A 23 4.53 -21.49 13.49
C LEU A 23 3.74 -22.15 12.36
N VAL A 24 4.39 -22.37 11.21
CA VAL A 24 3.75 -22.99 10.04
C VAL A 24 3.37 -24.44 10.35
N GLN A 25 4.29 -25.19 10.97
CA GLN A 25 4.10 -26.60 11.34
C GLN A 25 3.11 -26.81 12.50
N ALA A 26 2.75 -25.76 13.25
CA ALA A 26 1.65 -25.84 14.22
C ALA A 26 0.29 -26.12 13.54
N THR A 27 0.21 -25.93 12.22
CA THR A 27 -0.99 -26.20 11.44
C THR A 27 -1.18 -27.71 11.24
N ARG A 28 -2.41 -28.20 11.47
CA ARG A 28 -2.72 -29.64 11.45
C ARG A 28 -2.73 -30.33 10.09
N ALA A 29 -2.60 -29.62 8.97
CA ALA A 29 -2.69 -30.23 7.64
C ALA A 29 -1.60 -29.71 6.70
N ASP A 30 -1.05 -30.60 5.87
CA ASP A 30 0.10 -30.31 5.01
C ASP A 30 -0.19 -29.22 3.98
N HIS A 31 -1.42 -29.21 3.43
CA HIS A 31 -1.86 -28.20 2.47
C HIS A 31 -2.00 -26.80 3.10
N THR A 32 -2.46 -26.73 4.36
CA THR A 32 -2.56 -25.45 5.07
C THR A 32 -1.22 -24.99 5.61
N CYS A 33 -0.34 -25.91 6.00
CA CYS A 33 1.06 -25.65 6.33
C CYS A 33 1.79 -25.02 5.13
N LEU A 34 1.80 -25.70 3.98
CA LEU A 34 2.43 -25.17 2.77
C LEU A 34 1.80 -23.85 2.30
N GLY A 35 0.46 -23.75 2.35
CA GLY A 35 -0.25 -22.51 2.04
C GLY A 35 0.14 -21.34 2.94
N PHE A 36 0.28 -21.58 4.25
CA PHE A 36 0.68 -20.57 5.22
C PHE A 36 2.12 -20.07 4.99
N ALA A 37 3.06 -20.97 4.75
CA ALA A 37 4.45 -20.60 4.46
C ALA A 37 4.58 -19.77 3.18
N VAL A 38 3.83 -20.13 2.13
CA VAL A 38 3.77 -19.34 0.89
C VAL A 38 3.23 -17.93 1.20
N LEU A 39 2.11 -17.81 1.92
CA LEU A 39 1.55 -16.50 2.27
C LEU A 39 2.53 -15.65 3.08
N LEU A 40 3.18 -16.25 4.07
CA LEU A 40 4.14 -15.57 4.95
C LEU A 40 5.35 -15.03 4.17
N THR A 41 6.02 -15.88 3.40
CA THR A 41 7.21 -15.49 2.63
C THR A 41 6.87 -14.51 1.50
N CYS A 42 5.75 -14.72 0.80
CA CYS A 42 5.27 -13.77 -0.21
C CYS A 42 5.02 -12.37 0.37
N PHE A 43 4.43 -12.31 1.57
CA PHE A 43 4.16 -11.05 2.24
C PHE A 43 5.44 -10.36 2.72
N GLN A 44 6.46 -11.10 3.17
CA GLN A 44 7.75 -10.51 3.53
C GLN A 44 8.48 -9.87 2.34
N VAL A 45 8.38 -10.50 1.16
CA VAL A 45 9.07 -10.04 -0.06
C VAL A 45 8.34 -8.89 -0.75
N GLU A 46 7.02 -8.99 -0.94
CA GLU A 46 6.25 -7.99 -1.72
C GLU A 46 5.31 -7.11 -0.88
N GLY A 47 5.11 -7.42 0.41
CA GLY A 47 4.14 -6.71 1.26
C GLY A 47 2.67 -6.95 0.87
N ARG A 48 2.39 -7.99 0.07
CA ARG A 48 1.04 -8.32 -0.40
C ARG A 48 0.81 -9.83 -0.51
N PHE A 49 -0.45 -10.23 -0.41
CA PHE A 49 -0.84 -11.63 -0.57
C PHE A 49 -1.09 -12.02 -2.03
N PRO A 50 -0.64 -13.20 -2.49
CA PRO A 50 -0.89 -13.69 -3.83
C PRO A 50 -2.36 -14.06 -4.02
N THR A 51 -3.03 -13.45 -5.01
CA THR A 51 -4.44 -13.74 -5.33
C THR A 51 -4.61 -14.93 -6.27
N ASN A 52 -3.64 -15.15 -7.17
CA ASN A 52 -3.70 -16.18 -8.21
C ASN A 52 -2.66 -17.27 -7.99
N ARG A 53 -2.95 -18.51 -8.44
CA ARG A 53 -2.00 -19.64 -8.38
C ARG A 53 -0.71 -19.35 -9.16
N HIS A 54 -0.83 -18.69 -10.31
CA HIS A 54 0.30 -18.29 -11.15
C HIS A 54 1.09 -17.09 -10.61
N ASP A 55 0.65 -16.52 -9.48
CA ASP A 55 1.38 -15.40 -8.89
C ASP A 55 2.65 -15.90 -8.18
N VAL A 56 2.62 -17.12 -7.67
CA VAL A 56 3.76 -17.75 -6.97
C VAL A 56 4.49 -18.69 -7.93
N PRO A 57 5.77 -18.47 -8.22
CA PRO A 57 6.53 -19.35 -9.11
C PRO A 57 6.71 -20.75 -8.51
N PRO A 58 6.67 -21.80 -9.33
CA PRO A 58 6.74 -23.19 -8.86
C PRO A 58 8.06 -23.51 -8.15
N ALA A 59 9.16 -22.83 -8.52
CA ALA A 59 10.45 -22.98 -7.86
C ALA A 59 10.40 -22.58 -6.37
N VAL A 60 9.67 -21.51 -6.05
CA VAL A 60 9.46 -21.06 -4.66
C VAL A 60 8.63 -22.07 -3.89
N VAL A 61 7.56 -22.59 -4.50
CA VAL A 61 6.70 -23.60 -3.87
C VAL A 61 7.50 -24.88 -3.58
N ALA A 62 8.30 -25.35 -4.54
CA ALA A 62 9.16 -26.52 -4.36
C ALA A 62 10.17 -26.32 -3.23
N PHE A 63 10.81 -25.15 -3.18
CA PHE A 63 11.79 -24.82 -2.13
C PHE A 63 11.15 -24.80 -0.73
N LEU A 64 9.97 -24.19 -0.59
CA LEU A 64 9.24 -24.16 0.69
C LEU A 64 8.72 -25.54 1.08
N ALA A 65 8.25 -26.33 0.12
CA ALA A 65 7.80 -27.69 0.33
C ALA A 65 8.95 -28.58 0.85
N GLN A 66 10.15 -28.42 0.30
CA GLN A 66 11.36 -29.10 0.79
C GLN A 66 11.73 -28.70 2.22
N GLN A 67 11.66 -27.41 2.56
CA GLN A 67 11.95 -26.93 3.93
C GLN A 67 10.96 -27.44 4.98
N LEU A 68 9.72 -27.72 4.57
CA LEU A 68 8.64 -28.19 5.44
C LEU A 68 8.43 -29.71 5.40
N GLU A 69 9.20 -30.43 4.57
CA GLU A 69 9.07 -31.87 4.33
C GLU A 69 7.65 -32.30 3.86
N VAL A 70 7.00 -31.44 3.07
CA VAL A 70 5.65 -31.67 2.52
C VAL A 70 5.69 -31.77 0.99
N ALA A 71 4.66 -32.37 0.41
CA ALA A 71 4.54 -32.48 -1.04
C ALA A 71 4.07 -31.14 -1.65
N PRO A 72 4.71 -30.62 -2.72
CA PRO A 72 4.34 -29.34 -3.32
C PRO A 72 2.92 -29.34 -3.90
N GLU A 73 2.39 -30.51 -4.26
CA GLU A 73 1.04 -30.71 -4.79
C GLU A 73 -0.03 -30.45 -3.71
N CYS A 74 0.32 -30.50 -2.42
CA CYS A 74 -0.60 -30.18 -1.34
C CYS A 74 -1.12 -28.73 -1.45
N LEU A 75 -0.35 -27.82 -2.04
CA LEU A 75 -0.77 -26.43 -2.25
C LEU A 75 -2.02 -26.32 -3.14
N ASP A 76 -2.30 -27.32 -3.97
CA ASP A 76 -3.48 -27.29 -4.83
C ASP A 76 -4.80 -27.44 -4.08
N GLN A 77 -4.75 -28.11 -2.93
CA GLN A 77 -5.87 -28.32 -2.01
C GLN A 77 -6.09 -27.10 -1.10
N TYR A 78 -5.14 -26.17 -1.06
CA TYR A 78 -5.23 -24.98 -0.22
C TYR A 78 -6.19 -23.94 -0.81
N ASP A 79 -7.26 -23.65 -0.08
CA ASP A 79 -8.21 -22.60 -0.41
C ASP A 79 -7.73 -21.22 0.03
N ARG A 80 -7.22 -20.46 -0.95
CA ARG A 80 -6.69 -19.09 -0.79
C ARG A 80 -7.76 -18.02 -0.54
N GLN A 81 -9.04 -18.32 -0.72
CA GLN A 81 -10.15 -17.39 -0.44
C GLN A 81 -11.07 -17.92 0.68
N GLY A 82 -10.69 -19.05 1.26
CA GLY A 82 -11.43 -19.68 2.34
C GLY A 82 -11.23 -18.99 3.68
N ARG A 83 -12.03 -19.43 4.67
CA ARG A 83 -11.94 -18.97 6.06
C ARG A 83 -10.56 -19.17 6.66
N VAL A 84 -9.88 -20.26 6.30
CA VAL A 84 -8.53 -20.57 6.78
C VAL A 84 -7.52 -19.55 6.26
N SER A 85 -7.62 -19.13 4.99
CA SER A 85 -6.75 -18.09 4.42
C SER A 85 -6.95 -16.75 5.11
N HIS A 86 -8.19 -16.39 5.44
CA HIS A 86 -8.46 -15.15 6.19
C HIS A 86 -7.84 -15.19 7.59
N TYR A 87 -7.94 -16.32 8.28
CA TYR A 87 -7.29 -16.52 9.58
C TYR A 87 -5.76 -16.41 9.46
N HIS A 88 -5.17 -17.04 8.44
CA HIS A 88 -3.74 -16.95 8.15
C HIS A 88 -3.29 -15.52 7.87
N HIS A 89 -4.04 -14.73 7.10
CA HIS A 89 -3.71 -13.31 6.85
C HIS A 89 -3.68 -12.52 8.16
N ALA A 90 -4.66 -12.72 9.05
CA ALA A 90 -4.69 -12.08 10.36
C ALA A 90 -3.50 -12.50 11.23
N GLN A 91 -3.15 -13.78 11.25
CA GLN A 91 -1.97 -14.29 11.96
C GLN A 91 -0.67 -13.69 11.42
N ILE A 92 -0.53 -13.57 10.10
CA ILE A 92 0.65 -12.98 9.46
C ILE A 92 0.78 -11.49 9.83
N HIS A 93 -0.32 -10.75 9.79
CA HIS A 93 -0.37 -9.34 10.22
C HIS A 93 0.05 -9.16 11.68
N GLU A 94 -0.53 -9.97 12.59
CA GLU A 94 -0.20 -9.93 14.02
C GLU A 94 1.29 -10.24 14.27
N ARG A 95 1.82 -11.25 13.58
CA ARG A 95 3.21 -11.72 13.75
C ARG A 95 4.24 -10.74 13.21
N LEU A 96 3.97 -10.13 12.05
CA LEU A 96 4.87 -9.15 11.46
C LEU A 96 4.67 -7.74 12.04
N GLY A 97 3.72 -7.57 12.95
CA GLY A 97 3.40 -6.27 13.56
C GLY A 97 2.74 -5.28 12.61
N PHE A 98 2.25 -5.74 11.45
CA PHE A 98 1.47 -4.92 10.53
C PHE A 98 0.04 -4.86 11.05
N ARG A 99 -0.38 -3.68 11.50
CA ARG A 99 -1.80 -3.40 11.78
C ARG A 99 -2.54 -3.21 10.46
N GLU A 100 -3.79 -3.66 10.39
CA GLU A 100 -4.67 -3.40 9.24
C GLU A 100 -4.73 -1.88 9.02
N ALA A 101 -4.45 -1.42 7.80
CA ALA A 101 -4.49 0.00 7.46
C ALA A 101 -5.94 0.48 7.65
N THR A 102 -6.15 1.30 8.67
CA THR A 102 -7.48 1.85 8.96
C THR A 102 -7.80 2.96 7.96
N VAL A 103 -9.08 3.35 7.84
CA VAL A 103 -9.45 4.56 7.09
C VAL A 103 -8.65 5.78 7.59
N GLN A 104 -8.27 5.77 8.87
CA GLN A 104 -7.44 6.80 9.45
C GLN A 104 -5.99 6.78 8.95
N ASP A 105 -5.42 5.60 8.67
CA ASP A 105 -4.11 5.50 8.01
C ASP A 105 -4.17 6.01 6.56
N ALA A 106 -5.31 5.83 5.86
CA ALA A 106 -5.53 6.41 4.54
C ALA A 106 -5.62 7.94 4.60
N ASP A 107 -6.34 8.50 5.59
CA ASP A 107 -6.39 9.94 5.86
C ASP A 107 -5.00 10.51 6.21
N ASP A 108 -4.27 9.87 7.13
CA ASP A 108 -2.91 10.27 7.52
C ASP A 108 -1.94 10.23 6.33
N LEU A 109 -2.07 9.24 5.43
CA LEU A 109 -1.31 9.19 4.18
C LEU A 109 -1.69 10.34 3.23
N THR A 110 -2.98 10.69 3.11
CA THR A 110 -3.39 11.84 2.29
C THR A 110 -2.92 13.18 2.85
N THR A 111 -2.87 13.34 4.18
CA THR A 111 -2.28 14.52 4.83
C THR A 111 -0.78 14.61 4.57
N ARG A 112 -0.04 13.49 4.63
CA ARG A 112 1.41 13.46 4.42
C ARG A 112 1.82 13.54 2.95
N LEU A 113 0.95 13.08 2.04
CA LEU A 113 1.12 13.20 0.58
C LEU A 113 0.55 14.50 0.02
N GLN A 114 0.09 15.45 0.85
CA GLN A 114 -0.16 16.81 0.35
C GLN A 114 1.15 17.29 -0.30
N PRO A 115 1.15 17.55 -1.62
CA PRO A 115 2.29 18.20 -2.22
C PRO A 115 2.44 19.51 -1.48
N THR A 116 3.63 19.79 -0.96
CA THR A 116 3.99 21.09 -0.41
C THR A 116 4.09 22.11 -1.56
N CYS A 117 3.07 22.19 -2.42
CA CYS A 117 2.92 23.14 -3.52
C CYS A 117 2.05 24.32 -3.08
N ALA A 118 2.21 24.76 -1.84
CA ALA A 118 1.73 26.06 -1.37
C ALA A 118 2.83 26.76 -0.57
N ARG A 119 3.99 26.99 -1.21
CA ARG A 119 4.67 28.25 -0.94
C ARG A 119 3.86 29.30 -1.70
N PRO A 120 3.19 30.25 -1.02
CA PRO A 120 2.69 31.41 -1.75
C PRO A 120 3.91 32.05 -2.38
N MET A 121 3.94 32.08 -3.71
CA MET A 121 4.89 32.89 -4.45
C MET A 121 4.54 34.33 -4.08
N THR A 122 5.17 34.87 -3.03
CA THR A 122 5.04 36.26 -2.64
C THR A 122 5.57 37.08 -3.81
N VAL A 123 4.68 37.50 -4.70
CA VAL A 123 4.97 38.53 -5.68
C VAL A 123 5.16 39.80 -4.88
N ILE A 124 6.42 40.18 -4.64
CA ILE A 124 6.76 41.52 -4.17
C ILE A 124 6.46 42.46 -5.34
N VAL A 125 5.24 43.01 -5.38
CA VAL A 125 4.94 44.14 -6.26
C VAL A 125 5.73 45.32 -5.71
N ARG A 126 6.71 45.79 -6.46
CA ARG A 126 7.48 46.99 -6.13
C ARG A 126 6.51 48.16 -5.97
N ALA A 127 6.42 48.69 -4.75
CA ALA A 127 5.67 49.91 -4.48
C ALA A 127 6.26 51.06 -5.32
N SER A 128 5.58 51.45 -6.39
CA SER A 128 5.80 52.76 -7.01
C SER A 128 5.16 53.81 -6.11
N LYS A 129 6.01 54.66 -5.51
CA LYS A 129 5.60 55.87 -4.80
C LYS A 129 4.72 56.78 -5.69
N PRO A 130 3.87 57.62 -5.08
CA PRO A 130 2.71 58.21 -5.73
C PRO A 130 3.09 59.37 -6.65
N CYS A 131 2.59 59.35 -7.88
CA CYS A 131 2.59 60.55 -8.71
C CYS A 131 1.43 61.43 -8.25
N SER A 132 1.79 62.51 -7.58
CA SER A 132 0.89 63.60 -7.18
C SER A 132 0.51 64.44 -8.40
N MET A 133 -0.60 65.18 -8.25
CA MET A 133 -1.14 66.27 -9.11
C MET A 133 -2.20 65.85 -10.14
N THR A 134 -3.29 66.57 -10.41
CA THR A 134 -3.98 67.75 -9.82
C THR A 134 -5.38 67.81 -10.48
N ALA A 135 -6.32 68.45 -9.79
CA ALA A 135 -7.73 68.67 -10.11
C ALA A 135 -8.10 69.17 -11.53
N ALA A 136 -9.32 68.81 -11.98
CA ALA A 136 -10.28 69.71 -12.67
C ALA A 136 -11.67 69.04 -12.74
N GLY A 137 -12.71 69.65 -12.14
CA GLY A 137 -14.12 69.32 -12.41
C GLY A 137 -14.65 70.11 -13.63
N PRO A 138 -15.95 70.44 -13.70
CA PRO A 138 -17.16 69.66 -13.47
C PRO A 138 -18.10 69.67 -14.71
N SER A 139 -18.96 68.68 -14.91
CA SER A 139 -20.12 68.78 -15.85
C SER A 139 -21.13 67.68 -15.50
N ALA A 140 -22.19 68.00 -14.76
CA ALA A 140 -23.48 68.42 -15.32
C ALA A 140 -24.22 67.27 -16.01
N TRP A 141 -25.04 66.52 -15.26
CA TRP A 141 -26.30 65.97 -15.76
C TRP A 141 -27.35 66.11 -14.65
N ASN A 142 -28.08 67.21 -14.75
CA ASN A 142 -29.41 67.41 -14.17
C ASN A 142 -30.45 66.86 -15.17
N HIS A 143 -31.72 66.79 -14.75
CA HIS A 143 -32.93 66.29 -15.43
C HIS A 143 -33.29 64.84 -15.08
N GLN A 144 -34.46 64.51 -14.51
CA GLN A 144 -35.61 65.33 -14.14
C GLN A 144 -36.51 64.54 -13.19
N ARG A 145 -37.27 65.31 -12.41
CA ARG A 145 -38.23 64.95 -11.37
C ARG A 145 -39.63 64.69 -11.97
N LEU A 146 -40.41 63.87 -11.25
CA LEU A 146 -41.88 63.94 -11.00
C LEU A 146 -42.89 63.16 -11.88
N ASN A 147 -43.61 62.28 -11.16
CA ASN A 147 -45.07 62.10 -11.07
C ASN A 147 -45.94 61.81 -12.31
N GLY A 148 -46.62 60.67 -12.23
CA GLY A 148 -47.92 60.35 -12.80
C GLY A 148 -48.54 59.24 -11.98
#